data_AF-A0A8H4V0R5-F1
#
_entry.id   AF-A0A8H4V0R5-F1
#
_cell.length_a   1.000
_cell.length_b   1.000
_cell.length_c   1.000
_cell.angle_alpha   90.00
_cell.angle_beta   90.00
_cell.angle_gamma   90.00
#
_symmetry.space_group_name_H-M   'P 1'
#
loop_
_entity.id
_entity.type
_entity.pdbx_description
1 polymer ?
#
loop_
_entity_poly.entity_id
_entity_poly.type
_entity_poly.pdbx_seq_one_letter_code
_entity_poly.pdbx_strand_id
1 'polypeptide(L)'
;VQALVSQADYLQGVIAQSFGNATGVSVSIGSIYEDEPLLGVSYTPLVYNTTGTHTVDGDTVFRIGSVSKVFTVMGLLLLGDQISMADPITKYVPELTRLKGEPDKNAVTAVDWDRVTLDALASQFAGIPYDLGNDLSNNPFFNGTDYGLPELTADEH
;
A
#
# COMPACT_ATOMS: atom_id res chain seq x y z
N VAL A 1 -25.48 30.83 1.92
CA VAL A 1 -26.02 29.78 1.02
C VAL A 1 -25.39 29.85 -0.36
N GLN A 2 -25.55 30.94 -1.14
CA GLN A 2 -24.95 31.07 -2.49
C GLN A 2 -23.42 30.85 -2.53
N ALA A 3 -22.67 31.43 -1.59
CA ALA A 3 -21.21 31.25 -1.52
C ALA A 3 -20.78 29.80 -1.18
N LEU A 4 -21.62 29.04 -0.47
CA LEU A 4 -21.35 27.65 -0.14
C LEU A 4 -21.64 26.74 -1.36
N VAL A 5 -22.74 27.03 -2.07
CA VAL A 5 -23.12 26.36 -3.32
C VAL A 5 -22.04 26.58 -4.40
N SER A 6 -21.53 27.80 -4.56
CA SER A 6 -20.47 28.08 -5.53
C SER A 6 -19.16 27.36 -5.23
N GLN A 7 -18.86 27.09 -3.95
CA GLN A 7 -17.68 26.33 -3.55
C GLN A 7 -17.87 24.83 -3.83
N ALA A 8 -19.08 24.30 -3.62
CA ALA A 8 -19.40 22.92 -3.96
C ALA A 8 -19.28 22.69 -5.49
N ASP A 9 -19.90 23.54 -6.30
CA ASP A 9 -19.83 23.42 -7.77
C ASP A 9 -18.38 23.56 -8.29
N TYR A 10 -17.59 24.45 -7.68
CA TYR A 10 -16.17 24.58 -7.98
C TYR A 10 -15.39 23.29 -7.68
N LEU A 11 -15.61 22.68 -6.51
CA LEU A 11 -14.94 21.42 -6.13
C LEU A 11 -15.35 20.27 -7.05
N GLN A 12 -16.62 20.19 -7.46
CA GLN A 12 -17.06 19.20 -8.45
C GLN A 12 -16.33 19.38 -9.79
N GLY A 13 -16.17 20.64 -10.24
CA GLY A 13 -15.42 20.98 -11.45
C GLY A 13 -13.94 20.58 -11.36
N VAL A 14 -13.29 20.82 -10.22
CA VAL A 14 -11.89 20.42 -9.98
C VAL A 14 -11.76 18.89 -10.01
N ILE A 15 -12.63 18.16 -9.31
CA ILE A 15 -12.61 16.70 -9.28
C ILE A 15 -12.78 16.12 -10.69
N ALA A 16 -13.76 16.61 -11.44
CA ALA A 16 -14.00 16.16 -12.82
C ALA A 16 -12.81 16.43 -13.74
N GLN A 17 -12.11 17.56 -13.58
CA GLN A 17 -10.88 17.85 -14.34
C GLN A 17 -9.71 16.96 -13.94
N SER A 18 -9.53 16.69 -12.64
CA SER A 18 -8.40 15.89 -12.14
C SER A 18 -8.57 14.39 -12.38
N PHE A 19 -9.79 13.85 -12.27
CA PHE A 19 -10.06 12.42 -12.27
C PHE A 19 -10.89 11.95 -13.48
N GLY A 20 -11.33 12.88 -14.34
CA GLY A 20 -12.15 12.59 -15.51
C GLY A 20 -13.62 12.32 -15.18
N ASN A 21 -14.39 11.93 -16.20
CA ASN A 21 -15.84 11.70 -16.09
C ASN A 21 -16.22 10.23 -15.81
N ALA A 22 -15.23 9.37 -15.54
CA ALA A 22 -15.40 7.93 -15.29
C ALA A 22 -14.95 7.48 -13.90
N THR A 23 -14.54 8.41 -13.05
CA THR A 23 -14.00 8.14 -11.70
C THR A 23 -14.91 8.76 -10.65
N GLY A 24 -15.42 7.92 -9.75
CA GLY A 24 -16.16 8.38 -8.57
C GLY A 24 -15.20 8.75 -7.44
N VAL A 25 -15.50 9.86 -6.77
CA VAL A 25 -14.68 10.38 -5.67
C VAL A 25 -15.57 10.65 -4.48
N SER A 26 -15.13 10.27 -3.29
CA SER A 26 -15.75 10.66 -2.03
C SER A 26 -14.64 10.95 -1.03
N VAL A 27 -14.66 12.13 -0.41
CA VAL A 27 -13.67 12.58 0.56
C VAL A 27 -14.41 13.14 1.76
N SER A 28 -14.17 12.57 2.93
CA SER A 28 -14.72 13.02 4.20
C SER A 28 -13.61 13.27 5.20
N ILE A 29 -13.73 14.34 5.97
CA ILE A 29 -12.81 14.71 7.06
C ILE A 29 -13.58 14.57 8.36
N GLY A 30 -13.10 13.69 9.24
CA GLY A 30 -13.66 13.47 10.57
C GLY A 30 -12.69 13.89 11.68
N SER A 31 -13.22 14.03 12.88
CA SER A 31 -12.47 14.20 14.13
C SER A 31 -12.80 13.03 15.04
N ILE A 32 -11.83 12.54 15.82
CA ILE A 32 -12.08 11.49 16.83
C ILE A 32 -12.95 11.95 18.01
N TYR A 33 -13.29 13.24 18.06
CA TYR A 33 -14.10 13.86 19.11
C TYR A 33 -15.53 14.17 18.67
N GLU A 34 -15.88 13.88 17.42
CA GLU A 34 -17.18 14.16 16.83
C GLU A 34 -17.77 12.87 16.29
N ASP A 35 -19.09 12.69 16.44
CA ASP A 35 -19.78 11.50 15.93
C ASP A 35 -19.98 11.55 14.41
N GLU A 36 -19.97 12.76 13.83
CA GLU A 36 -20.23 12.98 12.41
C GLU A 36 -19.04 13.64 11.68
N PRO A 37 -18.87 13.39 10.37
CA PRO A 37 -17.84 14.06 9.58
C PRO A 37 -18.00 15.58 9.62
N LEU A 38 -16.88 16.29 9.82
CA LEU A 38 -16.83 17.76 9.80
C LEU A 38 -17.13 18.32 8.41
N LEU A 39 -16.73 17.58 7.38
CA LEU A 39 -16.92 17.92 5.97
C LEU A 39 -16.92 16.63 5.14
N GLY A 40 -17.80 16.58 4.14
CA GLY A 40 -17.83 15.52 3.12
C GLY A 40 -18.10 16.11 1.74
N VAL A 41 -17.38 15.63 0.74
CA VAL A 41 -17.58 15.98 -0.67
C VAL A 41 -17.54 14.71 -1.50
N SER A 42 -18.58 14.49 -2.31
CA SER A 42 -18.67 13.32 -3.19
C SER A 42 -19.03 13.74 -4.62
N TYR A 43 -18.42 13.07 -5.60
CA TYR A 43 -18.64 13.25 -7.02
C TYR A 43 -19.06 11.92 -7.64
N THR A 44 -20.26 11.90 -8.20
CA THR A 44 -20.74 10.78 -9.02
C THR A 44 -20.36 11.03 -10.48
N PRO A 45 -19.60 10.13 -11.12
CA PRO A 45 -19.17 10.32 -12.50
C PRO A 45 -20.34 10.07 -13.46
N LEU A 46 -20.29 10.70 -14.64
CA LEU A 46 -21.30 10.50 -15.69
C LEU A 46 -21.18 9.12 -16.35
N VAL A 47 -19.97 8.58 -16.40
CA VAL A 47 -19.66 7.25 -16.92
C VAL A 47 -19.36 6.35 -15.73
N TYR A 48 -20.16 5.32 -15.52
CA TYR A 48 -19.93 4.35 -14.44
C TYR A 48 -20.37 2.95 -14.87
N ASN A 49 -19.86 1.94 -14.16
CA ASN A 49 -20.27 0.56 -14.38
C ASN A 49 -21.63 0.31 -13.72
N THR A 50 -22.62 -0.10 -14.51
CA THR A 50 -24.01 -0.33 -14.06
C THR A 50 -24.17 -1.52 -13.11
N THR A 51 -23.14 -2.34 -12.93
CA THR A 51 -23.13 -3.42 -11.94
C THR A 51 -22.67 -2.97 -10.54
N GLY A 52 -22.18 -1.74 -10.42
CA GLY A 52 -21.67 -1.15 -9.18
C GLY A 52 -22.57 -0.07 -8.59
N THR A 53 -21.98 0.90 -7.89
CA THR A 53 -22.74 2.03 -7.33
C THR A 53 -23.18 3.00 -8.45
N HIS A 54 -24.42 3.47 -8.35
CA HIS A 54 -25.00 4.46 -9.26
C HIS A 54 -24.90 5.89 -8.72
N THR A 55 -24.61 6.03 -7.42
CA THR A 55 -24.43 7.30 -6.74
C THR A 55 -23.28 7.11 -5.76
N VAL A 56 -22.33 8.04 -5.82
CA VAL A 56 -21.18 8.09 -4.94
C VAL A 56 -21.47 9.09 -3.83
N ASP A 57 -21.40 8.61 -2.60
CA ASP A 57 -21.69 9.35 -1.37
C ASP A 57 -20.75 8.88 -0.23
N GLY A 58 -21.06 9.29 1.00
CA GLY A 58 -20.29 8.92 2.19
C GLY A 58 -20.38 7.44 2.56
N ASP A 59 -21.44 6.74 2.13
CA ASP A 59 -21.71 5.34 2.47
C ASP A 59 -21.22 4.36 1.39
N THR A 60 -20.72 4.90 0.28
CA THR A 60 -20.18 4.11 -0.82
C THR A 60 -18.98 3.28 -0.37
N VAL A 61 -19.02 1.97 -0.65
CA VAL A 61 -17.93 1.04 -0.28
C VAL A 61 -16.79 1.10 -1.30
N PHE A 62 -15.60 1.43 -0.81
CA PHE A 62 -14.38 1.48 -1.62
C PHE A 62 -13.41 0.34 -1.27
N ARG A 63 -12.60 -0.08 -2.24
CA ARG A 63 -11.42 -0.92 -1.97
C ARG A 63 -10.39 -0.06 -1.25
N ILE A 64 -9.93 -0.53 -0.08
CA ILE A 64 -9.03 0.22 0.80
C ILE A 64 -7.53 -0.01 0.50
N GLY A 65 -7.20 -0.98 -0.36
CA GLY A 65 -5.83 -1.23 -0.83
C GLY A 65 -4.82 -1.42 0.31
N SER A 66 -3.72 -0.67 0.30
CA SER A 66 -2.66 -0.78 1.32
C SER A 66 -3.10 -0.43 2.75
N VAL A 67 -4.24 0.26 2.94
CA VAL A 67 -4.81 0.50 4.28
C VAL A 67 -5.14 -0.82 4.98
N SER A 68 -5.42 -1.90 4.24
CA SER A 68 -5.63 -3.24 4.78
C SER A 68 -4.50 -3.73 5.69
N LYS A 69 -3.26 -3.28 5.47
CA LYS A 69 -2.09 -3.69 6.28
C LYS A 69 -2.25 -3.31 7.75
N VAL A 70 -2.92 -2.20 8.06
CA VAL A 70 -3.16 -1.76 9.45
C VAL A 70 -3.98 -2.80 10.21
N PHE A 71 -5.02 -3.35 9.57
CA PHE A 71 -5.85 -4.40 10.17
C PHE A 71 -5.08 -5.71 10.36
N THR A 72 -4.23 -6.08 9.39
CA THR A 72 -3.37 -7.28 9.51
C THR A 72 -2.42 -7.17 10.71
N VAL A 73 -1.72 -6.04 10.85
CA VAL A 73 -0.80 -5.82 11.98
C VAL A 73 -1.56 -5.74 13.30
N MET A 74 -2.71 -5.06 13.34
CA MET A 74 -3.57 -5.06 14.52
C MET A 74 -3.99 -6.48 14.92
N GLY A 75 -4.34 -7.33 13.96
CA GLY A 75 -4.67 -8.74 14.20
C GLY A 75 -3.53 -9.51 14.85
N LEU A 76 -2.28 -9.29 14.41
CA LEU A 76 -1.09 -9.85 15.04
C LEU A 76 -0.92 -9.35 16.48
N LEU A 77 -1.03 -8.03 16.70
CA LEU A 77 -0.88 -7.45 18.04
C LEU A 77 -1.94 -7.96 19.03
N LEU A 78 -3.17 -8.23 18.57
CA LEU A 78 -4.26 -8.78 19.38
C LEU A 78 -4.01 -10.22 19.84
N LEU A 79 -3.10 -10.96 19.21
CA LEU A 79 -2.71 -12.30 19.68
C LEU A 79 -1.89 -12.25 20.98
N GLY A 80 -1.32 -11.08 21.33
CA GLY A 80 -0.58 -10.86 22.56
C GLY A 80 0.51 -11.89 22.76
N ASP A 81 0.58 -12.50 23.95
CA ASP A 81 1.62 -13.46 24.33
C ASP A 81 1.59 -14.79 23.55
N GLN A 82 0.59 -15.02 22.68
CA GLN A 82 0.56 -16.20 21.80
C GLN A 82 1.61 -16.12 20.69
N ILE A 83 2.07 -14.92 20.35
CA ILE A 83 3.12 -14.68 19.35
C ILE A 83 4.16 -13.72 19.91
N SER A 84 5.38 -13.76 19.39
CA SER A 84 6.36 -12.69 19.58
C SER A 84 6.60 -11.99 18.26
N MET A 85 6.58 -10.66 18.25
CA MET A 85 6.95 -9.89 17.05
C MET A 85 8.41 -10.12 16.64
N ALA A 86 9.27 -10.57 17.57
CA ALA A 86 10.64 -10.96 17.29
C ALA A 86 10.79 -12.40 16.78
N ASP A 87 9.70 -13.18 16.70
CA ASP A 87 9.76 -14.54 16.15
C ASP A 87 10.14 -14.50 14.67
N PRO A 88 10.96 -15.46 14.20
CA PRO A 88 11.19 -15.65 12.78
C PRO A 88 9.90 -16.12 12.10
N ILE A 89 9.64 -15.66 10.87
CA ILE A 89 8.45 -16.03 10.10
C ILE A 89 8.38 -17.54 9.84
N THR A 90 9.54 -18.21 9.74
CA THR A 90 9.64 -19.66 9.52
C THR A 90 9.10 -20.49 10.68
N LYS A 91 8.91 -19.89 11.87
CA LYS A 91 8.16 -20.50 12.98
C LYS A 91 6.69 -20.74 12.62
N TYR A 92 6.09 -19.86 11.83
CA TYR A 92 4.68 -19.89 11.46
C TYR A 92 4.43 -20.42 10.05
N VAL A 93 5.38 -20.18 9.14
CA VAL A 93 5.33 -20.61 7.74
C VAL A 93 6.65 -21.32 7.39
N PRO A 94 6.87 -22.56 7.90
CA PRO A 94 8.13 -23.28 7.73
C PRO A 94 8.47 -23.57 6.26
N GLU A 95 7.48 -23.55 5.37
CA GLU A 95 7.66 -23.78 3.94
C GLU A 95 8.51 -22.72 3.25
N LEU A 96 8.65 -21.52 3.83
CA LEU A 96 9.51 -20.46 3.30
C LEU A 96 10.99 -20.89 3.25
N THR A 97 11.44 -21.73 4.18
CA THR A 97 12.79 -22.33 4.15
C THR A 97 13.04 -23.19 2.91
N ARG A 98 11.97 -23.73 2.30
CA ARG A 98 12.04 -24.55 1.10
C ARG A 98 11.98 -23.73 -0.18
N LEU A 99 11.74 -22.41 -0.08
CA LEU A 99 11.86 -21.51 -1.21
C LEU A 99 13.34 -21.41 -1.62
N LYS A 100 13.74 -22.38 -2.43
CA LYS A 100 14.89 -22.25 -3.31
C LYS A 100 14.52 -21.20 -4.36
N GLY A 101 14.67 -19.92 -4.01
CA GLY A 101 14.76 -18.82 -4.97
C GLY A 101 15.73 -19.13 -6.12
N GLU A 102 15.60 -18.35 -7.18
CA GLU A 102 16.13 -18.50 -8.54
C GLU A 102 17.59 -19.01 -8.69
N PRO A 103 17.99 -19.50 -9.89
CA PRO A 103 19.26 -20.20 -10.11
C PRO A 103 20.52 -19.45 -9.65
N ASP A 104 20.48 -18.11 -9.62
CA ASP A 104 21.60 -17.23 -9.30
C ASP A 104 21.43 -16.57 -7.92
N LYS A 105 21.38 -17.40 -6.87
CA LYS A 105 21.31 -16.92 -5.48
C LYS A 105 22.67 -16.39 -5.04
N ASN A 106 22.74 -15.09 -4.80
CA ASN A 106 23.78 -14.53 -3.95
C ASN A 106 23.15 -13.94 -2.67
N ALA A 107 23.99 -13.44 -1.75
CA ALA A 107 23.51 -12.89 -0.48
C ALA A 107 22.61 -11.65 -0.62
N VAL A 108 22.58 -11.04 -1.80
CA VAL A 108 21.79 -9.84 -2.14
C VAL A 108 20.44 -10.21 -2.75
N THR A 109 20.40 -11.23 -3.62
CA THR A 109 19.19 -11.62 -4.35
C THR A 109 18.32 -12.63 -3.59
N ALA A 110 18.89 -13.33 -2.61
CA ALA A 110 18.18 -14.33 -1.82
C ALA A 110 17.71 -13.78 -0.46
N VAL A 111 16.41 -13.91 -0.17
CA VAL A 111 15.86 -13.64 1.16
C VAL A 111 16.32 -14.71 2.15
N ASP A 112 16.96 -14.29 3.24
CA ASP A 112 17.29 -15.14 4.39
C ASP A 112 16.07 -15.27 5.31
N TRP A 113 15.16 -16.19 4.94
CA TRP A 113 13.85 -16.36 5.61
C TRP A 113 13.95 -16.66 7.11
N ASP A 114 15.02 -17.27 7.58
CA ASP A 114 15.22 -17.57 9.00
C ASP A 114 15.54 -16.32 9.83
N ARG A 115 15.97 -15.22 9.17
CA ARG A 115 16.21 -13.92 9.81
C ARG A 115 15.04 -12.95 9.71
N VAL A 116 14.06 -13.23 8.86
CA VAL A 116 12.87 -12.37 8.71
C VAL A 116 11.96 -12.55 9.91
N THR A 117 11.75 -11.49 10.70
CA THR A 117 10.84 -11.51 11.85
C THR A 117 9.45 -10.95 11.50
N LEU A 118 8.45 -11.23 12.34
CA LEU A 118 7.12 -10.61 12.20
C LEU A 118 7.18 -9.08 12.29
N ASP A 119 8.02 -8.52 13.16
CA ASP A 119 8.26 -7.08 13.25
C ASP A 119 8.85 -6.51 11.96
N ALA A 120 9.87 -7.17 11.41
CA ALA A 120 10.48 -6.74 10.16
C ALA A 120 9.47 -6.73 8.99
N LEU A 121 8.52 -7.67 8.97
CA LEU A 121 7.41 -7.67 8.01
C LEU A 121 6.43 -6.52 8.26
N ALA A 122 6.04 -6.30 9.52
CA ALA A 122 5.10 -5.25 9.90
C ALA A 122 5.67 -3.84 9.63
N SER A 123 6.98 -3.66 9.80
CA SER A 123 7.71 -2.41 9.67
C SER A 123 8.29 -2.15 8.27
N GLN A 124 8.10 -3.07 7.32
CA GLN A 124 8.72 -3.03 5.98
C GLN A 124 10.27 -3.07 5.99
N PHE A 125 10.89 -3.68 7.01
CA PHE A 125 12.34 -3.88 7.11
C PHE A 125 12.80 -5.33 6.90
N ALA A 126 11.93 -6.19 6.38
CA ALA A 126 12.26 -7.59 6.12
C ALA A 126 13.21 -7.82 4.92
N GLY A 127 13.49 -6.79 4.11
CA GLY A 127 14.33 -6.92 2.92
C GLY A 127 13.69 -7.76 1.80
N ILE A 128 12.36 -7.92 1.81
CA ILE A 128 11.63 -8.66 0.79
C ILE A 128 11.24 -7.70 -0.33
N PRO A 129 11.58 -7.98 -1.60
CA PRO A 129 11.20 -7.13 -2.71
C PRO A 129 9.68 -7.09 -2.89
N TYR A 130 9.15 -5.93 -3.28
CA TYR A 130 7.71 -5.73 -3.53
C TYR A 130 7.23 -6.51 -4.76
N ASP A 131 8.04 -6.51 -5.82
CA ASP A 131 7.86 -7.24 -7.07
C ASP A 131 9.25 -7.46 -7.68
N LEU A 132 9.52 -8.64 -8.26
CA LEU A 132 10.76 -8.90 -8.99
C LEU A 132 10.86 -8.04 -10.27
N GLY A 133 9.72 -7.55 -10.79
CA GLY A 133 9.64 -6.84 -12.07
C GLY A 133 9.92 -5.33 -12.03
N ASN A 134 9.93 -4.69 -10.86
CA ASN A 134 9.99 -3.21 -10.77
C ASN A 134 11.08 -2.71 -9.79
N ASP A 135 12.18 -3.45 -9.69
CA ASP A 135 13.39 -2.99 -9.01
C ASP A 135 14.14 -1.96 -9.87
N LEU A 136 14.62 -0.87 -9.26
CA LEU A 136 15.49 0.10 -9.92
C LEU A 136 16.80 -0.54 -10.40
N SER A 137 17.27 -1.59 -9.72
CA SER A 137 18.44 -2.38 -10.15
C SER A 137 18.22 -3.07 -11.51
N ASN A 138 16.98 -3.39 -11.85
CA ASN A 138 16.60 -4.02 -13.12
C ASN A 138 16.39 -3.00 -14.25
N ASN A 139 16.50 -1.69 -13.97
CA ASN A 139 16.38 -0.66 -14.99
C ASN A 139 17.73 -0.48 -15.73
N PRO A 140 17.82 -0.78 -17.03
CA PRO A 140 19.08 -0.68 -17.78
C PRO A 140 19.59 0.77 -17.92
N PHE A 141 18.79 1.77 -17.55
CA PHE A 141 19.15 3.18 -17.54
C PHE A 141 19.54 3.69 -16.14
N PHE A 142 19.48 2.84 -15.11
CA PHE A 142 19.91 3.20 -13.77
C PHE A 142 21.38 2.83 -13.56
N ASN A 143 22.22 3.84 -13.28
CA ASN A 143 23.59 3.65 -12.82
C ASN A 143 23.72 4.16 -11.39
N GLY A 144 23.73 3.25 -10.41
CA GLY A 144 23.79 3.61 -8.99
C GLY A 144 25.03 4.41 -8.60
N THR A 145 26.15 4.23 -9.30
CA THR A 145 27.41 4.94 -9.02
C THR A 145 27.31 6.44 -9.29
N ASP A 146 26.48 6.87 -10.25
CA ASP A 146 26.21 8.30 -10.52
C ASP A 146 25.49 8.99 -9.34
N TYR A 147 24.86 8.18 -8.47
CA TYR A 147 24.15 8.64 -7.28
C TYR A 147 24.90 8.32 -5.98
N GLY A 148 26.17 7.88 -6.08
CA GLY A 148 27.03 7.61 -4.92
C GLY A 148 26.81 6.25 -4.25
N LEU A 149 26.10 5.32 -4.90
CA LEU A 149 26.08 3.93 -4.45
C LEU A 149 27.42 3.24 -4.80
N PRO A 150 27.90 2.31 -3.96
CA PRO A 150 29.13 1.56 -4.25
C PRO A 150 28.97 0.68 -5.50
N GLU A 151 30.08 0.41 -6.19
CA GLU A 151 30.11 -0.64 -7.21
C GLU A 151 29.81 -2.00 -6.57
N LEU A 152 28.92 -2.77 -7.20
CA LEU A 152 28.63 -4.13 -6.78
C LEU A 152 29.82 -5.04 -7.10
N THR A 153 30.18 -5.90 -6.16
CA THR A 153 31.20 -6.92 -6.37
C THR A 153 30.65 -8.08 -7.21
N ALA A 154 31.52 -8.92 -7.75
CA ALA A 154 31.10 -10.08 -8.55
C ALA A 154 30.20 -11.08 -7.80
N ASP A 155 30.27 -11.08 -6.46
CA ASP A 155 29.42 -11.91 -5.59
C ASP A 155 28.06 -11.23 -5.28
N GLU A 156 27.88 -9.98 -5.69
CA GLU A 156 26.65 -9.18 -5.50
C GLU A 156 25.89 -8.97 -6.83
N HIS A 157 26.50 -9.35 -7.95
CA HIS A 157 25.87 -9.51 -9.27
C HIS A 157 25.15 -10.85 -9.40
#